data_AF-A0A930N630-F1
#
_entry.id   AF-A0A930N630-F1
#
_cell.length_a   1.000
_cell.length_b   1.000
_cell.length_c   1.000
_cell.angle_alpha   90.00
_cell.angle_beta   90.00
_cell.angle_gamma   90.00
#
_symmetry.space_group_name_H-M   'P 1'
#
loop_
_entity.id
_entity.type
_entity.pdbx_description
1 polymer ?
#
loop_
_entity_poly.entity_id
_entity_poly.type
_entity_poly.pdbx_seq_one_letter_code
_entity_poly.pdbx_strand_id
1 'polypeptide(L)'
;MITPDNFNQEYSDPIEEQQIRHFVCLEMGRRIHRYIKAMRGSKLQMLRFEEQLKDLPLHEKETAIARYIDLNRKVIKGLDMKIVLARAMANYSDTFSYLVTLVNDKRKMVHYLNLINKIYIQYHEVIEQNGKFGMLDCNGKTLVEPQYEFLRTCYVYVDDLRTMPVIAQLNGKLGLILPDGKGTIVAPFIYSSITLRDEPPYFEAKKGRKKILLDTDGKEYTA
;
A
#
# COMPACT_ATOMS: atom_id res chain seq x y z
N MET A 1 7.66 26.01 27.03
CA MET A 1 8.55 27.05 26.47
C MET A 1 9.91 26.37 26.39
N ILE A 2 10.51 26.29 25.20
CA ILE A 2 11.77 25.56 25.03
C ILE A 2 12.88 26.36 25.74
N THR A 3 13.60 25.68 26.61
CA THR A 3 14.72 26.13 27.45
C THR A 3 15.96 25.31 27.07
N PRO A 4 17.19 25.76 27.37
CA PRO A 4 18.40 24.98 27.10
C PRO A 4 18.36 23.56 27.71
N ASP A 5 17.76 23.42 28.88
CA ASP A 5 17.70 22.14 29.63
C ASP A 5 16.66 21.16 29.06
N ASN A 6 15.61 21.64 28.39
CA ASN A 6 14.61 20.80 27.70
C ASN A 6 14.69 20.91 26.17
N PHE A 7 15.70 21.59 25.60
CA PHE A 7 15.85 21.79 24.15
C PHE A 7 15.88 20.46 23.42
N ASN A 8 16.76 19.54 23.83
CA ASN A 8 16.85 18.20 23.26
C ASN A 8 15.62 17.31 23.56
N GLN A 9 14.72 17.73 24.45
CA GLN A 9 13.53 16.96 24.86
C GLN A 9 12.23 17.46 24.20
N GLU A 10 12.11 18.76 23.89
CA GLU A 10 10.91 19.39 23.34
C GLU A 10 11.08 19.86 21.88
N TYR A 11 12.31 19.99 21.39
CA TYR A 11 12.60 20.36 20.00
C TYR A 11 12.64 19.11 19.12
N SER A 12 11.73 19.02 18.15
CA SER A 12 11.88 18.10 17.02
C SER A 12 12.79 18.78 15.99
N ASP A 13 13.98 18.23 15.75
CA ASP A 13 14.84 18.70 14.67
C ASP A 13 14.21 18.28 13.33
N PRO A 14 13.71 19.24 12.52
CA PRO A 14 13.05 18.93 11.26
C PRO A 14 14.02 18.29 10.25
N ILE A 15 15.33 18.54 10.36
CA ILE A 15 16.34 17.93 9.49
C ILE A 15 16.55 16.47 9.89
N GLU A 16 16.69 16.19 11.20
CA GLU A 16 16.77 14.81 11.70
C GLU A 16 15.56 13.99 11.24
N GLU A 17 14.34 14.49 11.47
CA GLU A 17 13.12 13.80 11.05
C GLU A 17 13.09 13.55 9.53
N GLN A 18 13.42 14.57 8.73
CA GLN A 18 13.43 14.45 7.27
C GLN A 18 14.45 13.40 6.80
N GLN A 19 15.63 13.35 7.40
CA GLN A 19 16.67 12.36 7.06
C GLN A 19 16.28 10.95 7.51
N ILE A 20 15.75 10.80 8.73
CA ILE A 20 15.24 9.51 9.21
C ILE A 20 14.16 8.98 8.26
N ARG A 21 13.19 9.82 7.88
CA ARG A 21 12.15 9.44 6.90
C ARG A 21 12.74 9.06 5.55
N HIS A 22 13.72 9.82 5.06
CA HIS A 22 14.42 9.51 3.81
C HIS A 22 15.06 8.11 3.85
N PHE A 23 15.84 7.80 4.89
CA PHE A 23 16.51 6.50 4.99
C PHE A 23 15.53 5.35 5.24
N VAL A 24 14.45 5.56 5.99
CA VAL A 24 13.38 4.57 6.13
C VAL A 24 12.72 4.30 4.77
N CYS A 25 12.45 5.34 3.98
CA CYS A 25 11.90 5.19 2.63
C CYS A 25 12.78 4.30 1.75
N LEU A 26 14.11 4.47 1.82
CA LEU A 26 15.05 3.62 1.11
C LEU A 26 15.01 2.16 1.62
N GLU A 27 14.94 1.93 2.93
CA GLU A 27 14.84 0.58 3.50
C GLU A 27 13.53 -0.12 3.12
N MET A 28 12.40 0.61 3.10
CA MET A 28 11.11 0.08 2.66
C MET A 28 11.12 -0.26 1.16
N GLY A 29 11.71 0.62 0.33
CA GLY A 29 11.95 0.33 -1.09
C GLY A 29 12.80 -0.93 -1.29
N ARG A 30 13.91 -1.08 -0.56
CA ARG A 30 14.75 -2.29 -0.56
C ARG A 30 13.97 -3.55 -0.13
N ARG A 31 13.04 -3.42 0.82
CA ARG A 31 12.21 -4.54 1.25
C ARG A 31 11.26 -4.99 0.14
N ILE A 32 10.59 -4.04 -0.53
CA ILE A 32 9.72 -4.33 -1.68
C ILE A 32 10.51 -4.97 -2.82
N HIS A 33 11.66 -4.41 -3.18
CA HIS A 33 12.58 -4.98 -4.18
C HIS A 33 12.88 -6.46 -3.89
N ARG A 34 13.27 -6.79 -2.64
CA ARG A 34 13.55 -8.19 -2.25
C ARG A 34 12.32 -9.08 -2.33
N TYR A 35 11.14 -8.57 -1.98
CA TYR A 35 9.89 -9.33 -2.06
C TYR A 35 9.53 -9.67 -3.52
N ILE A 36 9.59 -8.69 -4.43
CA ILE A 36 9.34 -8.90 -5.87
C ILE A 36 10.28 -9.98 -6.42
N LYS A 37 11.58 -9.87 -6.10
CA LYS A 37 12.59 -10.85 -6.52
C LYS A 37 12.31 -12.26 -5.99
N ALA A 38 11.88 -12.39 -4.74
CA ALA A 38 11.59 -13.68 -4.11
C ALA A 38 10.34 -14.37 -4.69
N MET A 39 9.34 -13.60 -5.12
CA MET A 39 8.08 -14.10 -5.69
C MET A 39 8.19 -14.50 -7.17
N ARG A 40 9.42 -14.65 -7.71
CA ARG A 40 9.69 -14.84 -9.15
C ARG A 40 9.13 -13.70 -10.03
N GLY A 41 8.99 -12.50 -9.48
CA GLY A 41 8.69 -11.31 -10.27
C GLY A 41 9.74 -11.13 -11.38
N SER A 42 9.30 -10.74 -12.55
CA SER A 42 10.18 -10.43 -13.68
C SER A 42 11.11 -9.26 -13.32
N LYS A 43 12.33 -9.28 -13.85
CA LYS A 43 13.28 -8.14 -13.76
C LYS A 43 12.61 -6.83 -14.18
N LEU A 44 11.68 -6.89 -15.14
CA LEU A 44 10.93 -5.74 -15.63
C LEU A 44 10.01 -5.13 -14.57
N GLN A 45 9.31 -5.95 -13.77
CA GLN A 45 8.44 -5.48 -12.69
C GLN A 45 9.24 -4.73 -11.61
N MET A 46 10.38 -5.30 -11.23
CA MET A 46 11.31 -4.67 -10.28
C MET A 46 11.79 -3.31 -10.78
N LEU A 47 12.21 -3.23 -12.05
CA LEU A 47 12.70 -1.98 -12.66
C LEU A 47 11.60 -0.92 -12.75
N ARG A 48 10.36 -1.31 -13.10
CA ARG A 48 9.22 -0.38 -13.18
C ARG A 48 8.90 0.25 -11.83
N PHE A 49 8.86 -0.54 -10.76
CA PHE A 49 8.62 -0.01 -9.41
C PHE A 49 9.71 1.01 -9.02
N GLU A 50 10.98 0.69 -9.26
CA GLU A 50 12.09 1.60 -8.97
C GLU A 50 12.06 2.87 -9.81
N GLU A 51 11.76 2.74 -11.10
CA GLU A 51 11.65 3.85 -12.05
C GLU A 51 10.50 4.79 -11.65
N GLN A 52 9.33 4.25 -11.29
CA GLN A 52 8.18 5.03 -10.83
C GLN A 52 8.46 5.84 -9.58
N LEU A 53 9.31 5.33 -8.68
CA LEU A 53 9.67 6.06 -7.47
C LEU A 53 10.78 7.08 -7.71
N LYS A 54 11.71 6.85 -8.64
CA LYS A 54 13.00 7.55 -8.73
C LYS A 54 12.90 9.07 -8.57
N ASP A 55 12.02 9.70 -9.34
CA ASP A 55 11.91 11.15 -9.46
C ASP A 55 10.83 11.77 -8.55
N LEU A 56 10.13 10.96 -7.76
CA LEU A 56 9.10 11.45 -6.84
C LEU A 56 9.71 12.15 -5.61
N PRO A 57 9.07 13.22 -5.09
CA PRO A 57 9.40 13.78 -3.79
C PRO A 57 9.14 12.76 -2.67
N LEU A 58 9.81 12.92 -1.52
CA LEU A 58 9.78 11.94 -0.42
C LEU A 58 8.34 11.56 0.00
N HIS A 59 7.46 12.54 0.16
CA HIS A 59 6.08 12.29 0.60
C HIS A 59 5.27 11.45 -0.42
N GLU A 60 5.52 11.63 -1.71
CA GLU A 60 4.89 10.84 -2.77
C GLU A 60 5.47 9.42 -2.81
N LYS A 61 6.79 9.27 -2.61
CA LYS A 61 7.43 7.95 -2.45
C LYS A 61 6.84 7.17 -1.28
N GLU A 62 6.71 7.83 -0.13
CA GLU A 62 6.10 7.28 1.07
C GLU A 62 4.66 6.81 0.83
N THR A 63 3.85 7.66 0.17
CA THR A 63 2.46 7.36 -0.18
C THR A 63 2.37 6.16 -1.12
N ALA A 64 3.21 6.12 -2.16
CA ALA A 64 3.26 5.01 -3.12
C ALA A 64 3.66 3.68 -2.44
N ILE A 65 4.66 3.72 -1.56
CA ILE A 65 5.12 2.54 -0.80
C ILE A 65 4.03 2.07 0.16
N ALA A 66 3.39 2.97 0.91
CA ALA A 66 2.31 2.63 1.84
C ALA A 66 1.15 1.93 1.13
N ARG A 67 0.76 2.46 -0.03
CA ARG A 67 -0.25 1.87 -0.89
C ARG A 67 0.15 0.50 -1.42
N TYR A 68 1.41 0.32 -1.84
CA TYR A 68 1.91 -0.98 -2.27
C TYR A 68 1.84 -2.00 -1.13
N ILE A 69 2.21 -1.60 0.10
CA ILE A 69 2.17 -2.44 1.30
C ILE A 69 0.74 -2.85 1.65
N ASP A 70 -0.23 -1.93 1.56
CA ASP A 70 -1.63 -2.24 1.83
C ASP A 70 -2.19 -3.30 0.87
N LEU A 71 -1.86 -3.18 -0.43
CA LEU A 71 -2.22 -4.17 -1.45
C LEU A 71 -1.39 -5.46 -1.37
N ASN A 72 -0.21 -5.42 -0.77
CA ASN A 72 0.72 -6.55 -0.68
C ASN A 72 1.20 -6.77 0.76
N ARG A 73 0.29 -6.95 1.72
CA ARG A 73 0.62 -6.99 3.16
C ARG A 73 1.70 -8.02 3.52
N LYS A 74 1.85 -9.09 2.73
CA LYS A 74 2.92 -10.10 2.88
C LYS A 74 4.33 -9.53 2.71
N VAL A 75 4.51 -8.42 2.00
CA VAL A 75 5.78 -7.72 1.82
C VAL A 75 6.46 -7.48 3.14
N ILE A 76 5.72 -7.04 4.16
CA ILE A 76 6.28 -6.73 5.48
C ILE A 76 6.04 -7.83 6.52
N LYS A 77 5.57 -9.01 6.09
CA LYS A 77 5.42 -10.16 7.00
C LYS A 77 6.77 -10.53 7.62
N GLY A 78 6.82 -10.48 8.95
CA GLY A 78 8.03 -10.75 9.74
C GLY A 78 9.08 -9.63 9.73
N LEU A 79 8.76 -8.45 9.19
CA LEU A 79 9.64 -7.28 9.27
C LEU A 79 9.51 -6.63 10.65
N ASP A 80 10.63 -6.42 11.33
CA ASP A 80 10.69 -5.62 12.56
C ASP A 80 10.99 -4.15 12.21
N MET A 81 10.03 -3.27 12.46
CA MET A 81 10.16 -1.82 12.21
C MET A 81 11.23 -1.17 13.08
N LYS A 82 11.60 -1.76 14.23
CA LYS A 82 12.73 -1.28 15.04
C LYS A 82 14.05 -1.45 14.32
N ILE A 83 14.22 -2.54 13.57
CA ILE A 83 15.42 -2.77 12.76
C ILE A 83 15.47 -1.80 11.58
N VAL A 84 14.33 -1.52 10.96
CA VAL A 84 14.23 -0.50 9.89
C VAL A 84 14.65 0.86 10.43
N LEU A 85 14.11 1.26 11.59
CA LEU A 85 14.44 2.52 12.23
C LEU A 85 15.92 2.58 12.65
N ALA A 86 16.45 1.53 13.26
CA ALA A 86 17.85 1.48 13.69
C ALA A 86 18.83 1.62 12.50
N ARG A 87 18.51 1.03 11.34
CA ARG A 87 19.31 1.23 10.11
C ARG A 87 19.22 2.66 9.58
N ALA A 88 18.03 3.27 9.63
CA ALA A 88 17.87 4.66 9.23
C ALA A 88 18.66 5.61 10.15
N MET A 89 18.59 5.40 11.46
CA MET A 89 19.41 6.11 12.44
C MET A 89 20.90 5.91 12.22
N ALA A 90 21.33 4.70 11.88
CA ALA A 90 22.73 4.41 11.53
C ALA A 90 23.19 5.16 10.28
N ASN A 91 22.36 5.24 9.24
CA ASN A 91 22.69 6.00 8.03
C ASN A 91 22.72 7.51 8.26
N TYR A 92 21.90 8.02 9.20
CA TYR A 92 21.88 9.43 9.58
C TYR A 92 23.08 9.82 10.48
N SER A 93 23.62 8.87 11.25
CA SER A 93 24.66 9.14 12.25
C SER A 93 26.06 9.12 11.64
N ASP A 94 26.83 10.21 11.81
CA ASP A 94 28.24 10.25 11.38
C ASP A 94 29.20 9.50 12.31
N THR A 95 28.80 9.26 13.57
CA THR A 95 29.63 8.57 14.57
C THR A 95 28.87 7.46 15.27
N PHE A 96 29.58 6.41 15.65
CA PHE A 96 29.01 5.31 16.44
C PHE A 96 28.51 5.80 17.81
N SER A 97 29.21 6.75 18.44
CA SER A 97 28.78 7.33 19.72
C SER A 97 27.43 8.03 19.58
N TYR A 98 27.22 8.79 18.52
CA TYR A 98 25.94 9.46 18.28
C TYR A 98 24.83 8.46 17.96
N LEU A 99 25.12 7.42 17.15
CA LEU A 99 24.17 6.33 16.90
C LEU A 99 23.71 5.68 18.22
N VAL A 100 24.65 5.36 19.12
CA VAL A 100 24.35 4.78 20.43
C VAL A 100 23.46 5.73 21.25
N THR A 101 23.75 7.04 21.24
CA THR A 101 22.89 8.04 21.90
C THR A 101 21.47 8.03 21.31
N LEU A 102 21.35 8.07 19.98
CA LEU A 102 20.08 8.18 19.27
C LEU A 102 19.19 6.94 19.45
N VAL A 103 19.77 5.74 19.35
CA VAL A 103 19.03 4.46 19.52
C VAL A 103 18.61 4.22 20.97
N ASN A 104 19.36 4.74 21.94
CA ASN A 104 19.00 4.61 23.36
C ASN A 104 18.05 5.71 23.86
N ASP A 105 17.81 6.76 23.07
CA ASP A 105 16.76 7.74 23.37
C ASP A 105 15.37 7.11 23.16
N LYS A 106 14.77 6.69 24.27
CA LYS A 106 13.44 6.05 24.29
C LYS A 106 12.35 6.94 23.69
N ARG A 107 12.43 8.27 23.89
CA ARG A 107 11.40 9.19 23.40
C ARG A 107 11.49 9.31 21.89
N LYS A 108 12.70 9.50 21.35
CA LYS A 108 12.94 9.53 19.89
C LYS A 108 12.59 8.19 19.25
N MET A 109 12.97 7.07 19.85
CA MET A 109 12.59 5.73 19.34
C MET A 109 11.07 5.55 19.25
N VAL A 110 10.31 5.89 20.30
CA VAL A 110 8.85 5.80 20.28
C VAL A 110 8.25 6.76 19.25
N HIS A 111 8.72 8.01 19.22
CA HIS A 111 8.27 9.02 18.27
C HIS A 111 8.46 8.56 16.82
N TYR A 112 9.67 8.16 16.44
CA TYR A 112 9.97 7.74 15.07
C TYR A 112 9.32 6.41 14.69
N LEU A 113 9.18 5.45 15.62
CA LEU A 113 8.42 4.23 15.35
C LEU A 113 6.95 4.54 15.04
N ASN A 114 6.32 5.43 15.82
CA ASN A 114 4.94 5.84 15.57
C ASN A 114 4.81 6.58 14.24
N LEU A 115 5.75 7.48 13.93
CA LEU A 115 5.79 8.23 12.68
C LEU A 115 5.87 7.28 11.47
N ILE A 116 6.85 6.37 11.44
CA ILE A 116 7.03 5.48 10.29
C ILE A 116 5.90 4.46 10.17
N ASN A 117 5.34 3.98 11.29
CA ASN A 117 4.17 3.11 11.25
C ASN A 117 2.96 3.84 10.66
N LYS A 118 2.72 5.10 11.07
CA LYS A 118 1.67 5.94 10.50
C LYS A 118 1.87 6.17 9.00
N ILE A 119 3.12 6.37 8.56
CA ILE A 119 3.43 6.57 7.15
C ILE A 119 3.18 5.30 6.32
N TYR A 120 3.66 4.13 6.76
CA TYR A 120 3.70 2.94 5.89
C TYR A 120 2.62 1.90 6.14
N ILE A 121 2.00 1.89 7.32
CA ILE A 121 1.01 0.89 7.72
C ILE A 121 -0.39 1.50 7.61
N GLN A 122 -0.84 1.68 6.37
CA GLN A 122 -2.11 2.34 6.03
C GLN A 122 -3.09 1.34 5.41
N TYR A 123 -3.62 0.43 6.23
CA TYR A 123 -4.48 -0.64 5.73
C TYR A 123 -5.92 -0.19 5.49
N HIS A 124 -6.48 -0.57 4.34
CA HIS A 124 -7.93 -0.56 4.16
C HIS A 124 -8.60 -1.68 4.97
N GLU A 125 -9.88 -1.47 5.27
CA GLU A 125 -10.73 -2.45 5.95
C GLU A 125 -11.96 -2.76 5.09
N VAL A 126 -12.24 -4.05 4.88
CA VAL A 126 -13.51 -4.48 4.31
C VAL A 126 -14.51 -4.59 5.44
N ILE A 127 -15.64 -3.90 5.31
CA ILE A 127 -16.68 -3.81 6.35
C ILE A 127 -17.97 -4.46 5.86
N GLU A 128 -18.79 -4.90 6.81
CA GLU A 128 -20.15 -5.37 6.56
C GLU A 128 -21.14 -4.56 7.42
N GLN A 129 -22.16 -4.00 6.79
CA GLN A 129 -23.24 -3.27 7.46
C GLN A 129 -24.58 -3.74 6.89
N ASN A 130 -25.50 -4.17 7.75
CA ASN A 130 -26.83 -4.66 7.35
C ASN A 130 -26.81 -5.75 6.25
N GLY A 131 -25.81 -6.65 6.29
CA GLY A 131 -25.66 -7.71 5.30
C GLY A 131 -25.10 -7.24 3.94
N LYS A 132 -24.56 -6.02 3.87
CA LYS A 132 -23.94 -5.45 2.67
C LYS A 132 -22.47 -5.10 2.94
N PHE A 133 -21.63 -5.35 1.96
CA PHE A 133 -20.20 -5.14 2.03
C PHE A 133 -19.78 -3.78 1.47
N GLY A 134 -18.83 -3.15 2.15
CA GLY A 134 -18.16 -1.92 1.75
C GLY A 134 -16.68 -1.95 2.12
N MET A 135 -16.02 -0.81 2.02
CA MET A 135 -14.60 -0.69 2.34
C MET A 135 -14.26 0.72 2.82
N LEU A 136 -13.41 0.79 3.84
CA LEU A 136 -12.87 2.02 4.42
C LEU A 136 -11.36 2.11 4.20
N ASP A 137 -10.83 3.33 4.10
CA ASP A 137 -9.39 3.57 4.17
C ASP A 137 -8.88 3.48 5.62
N CYS A 138 -7.57 3.67 5.81
CA CYS A 138 -6.92 3.61 7.11
C CYS A 138 -7.37 4.71 8.10
N ASN A 139 -8.06 5.74 7.61
CA ASN A 139 -8.61 6.84 8.41
C ASN A 139 -10.12 6.69 8.64
N GLY A 140 -10.73 5.60 8.19
CA GLY A 140 -12.17 5.35 8.29
C GLY A 140 -13.01 6.06 7.21
N LYS A 141 -12.38 6.64 6.18
CA LYS A 141 -13.11 7.23 5.04
C LYS A 141 -13.62 6.14 4.13
N THR A 142 -14.88 6.24 3.70
CA THR A 142 -15.48 5.29 2.76
C THR A 142 -14.79 5.30 1.40
N LEU A 143 -14.26 4.15 0.99
CA LEU A 143 -13.76 3.86 -0.36
C LEU A 143 -14.81 3.14 -1.20
N VAL A 144 -15.64 2.31 -0.57
CA VAL A 144 -16.77 1.61 -1.19
C VAL A 144 -17.93 1.61 -0.20
N GLU A 145 -19.08 2.15 -0.63
CA GLU A 145 -20.29 2.17 0.20
C GLU A 145 -20.79 0.74 0.50
N PRO A 146 -21.30 0.47 1.73
CA PRO A 146 -21.91 -0.81 2.09
C PRO A 146 -23.24 -1.08 1.37
N GLN A 147 -23.16 -1.45 0.09
CA GLN A 147 -24.35 -1.72 -0.75
C GLN A 147 -24.27 -3.03 -1.54
N TYR A 148 -23.13 -3.72 -1.51
CA TYR A 148 -22.87 -4.91 -2.31
C TYR A 148 -23.15 -6.20 -1.53
N GLU A 149 -23.66 -7.22 -2.21
CA GLU A 149 -23.93 -8.54 -1.62
C GLU A 149 -22.64 -9.34 -1.37
N PHE A 150 -21.59 -8.99 -2.11
CA PHE A 150 -20.27 -9.58 -2.03
C PHE A 150 -19.24 -8.57 -2.51
N LEU A 151 -18.08 -8.57 -1.87
CA LEU A 151 -16.92 -7.75 -2.26
C LEU A 151 -15.66 -8.58 -2.12
N ARG A 152 -14.83 -8.61 -3.16
CA ARG A 152 -13.52 -9.26 -3.15
C ARG A 152 -12.46 -8.32 -3.67
N THR A 153 -11.50 -8.04 -2.80
CA THR A 153 -10.29 -7.30 -3.12
C THR A 153 -9.38 -8.14 -4.01
N CYS A 154 -8.83 -7.50 -5.04
CA CYS A 154 -7.95 -8.13 -6.02
C CYS A 154 -6.52 -7.80 -5.64
N TYR A 155 -5.92 -8.60 -4.75
CA TYR A 155 -4.51 -8.48 -4.35
C TYR A 155 -3.58 -9.05 -5.44
N VAL A 156 -3.73 -8.60 -6.68
CA VAL A 156 -2.86 -9.02 -7.78
C VAL A 156 -1.75 -8.00 -7.95
N TYR A 157 -0.56 -8.52 -8.24
CA TYR A 157 0.71 -7.86 -8.53
C TYR A 157 0.62 -6.89 -9.71
N VAL A 158 -0.14 -5.80 -9.57
CA VAL A 158 -0.08 -4.71 -10.51
C VAL A 158 0.99 -3.76 -10.01
N ASP A 159 2.22 -4.08 -10.41
CA ASP A 159 3.45 -3.39 -10.00
C ASP A 159 3.58 -1.98 -10.61
N ASP A 160 2.51 -1.44 -11.21
CA ASP A 160 2.45 -0.09 -11.76
C ASP A 160 1.77 0.92 -10.83
N LEU A 161 1.52 0.54 -9.56
CA LEU A 161 0.85 1.34 -8.53
C LEU A 161 -0.60 1.74 -8.86
N ARG A 162 -1.22 1.21 -9.93
CA ARG A 162 -2.62 1.51 -10.27
C ARG A 162 -3.59 0.95 -9.25
N THR A 163 -4.78 1.57 -9.18
CA THR A 163 -5.86 1.06 -8.34
C THR A 163 -6.48 -0.10 -9.10
N MET A 164 -6.34 -1.32 -8.58
CA MET A 164 -7.04 -2.44 -9.16
C MET A 164 -8.54 -2.36 -8.86
N PRO A 165 -9.41 -2.61 -9.85
CA PRO A 165 -10.82 -2.79 -9.59
C PRO A 165 -11.06 -3.95 -8.63
N VAL A 166 -12.04 -3.80 -7.75
CA VAL A 166 -12.52 -4.88 -6.89
C VAL A 166 -13.73 -5.56 -7.53
N ILE A 167 -13.88 -6.85 -7.29
CA ILE A 167 -15.04 -7.61 -7.75
C ILE A 167 -16.17 -7.38 -6.74
N ALA A 168 -17.32 -6.93 -7.22
CA ALA A 168 -18.50 -6.70 -6.40
C ALA A 168 -19.71 -7.43 -6.96
N GLN A 169 -20.66 -7.80 -6.10
CA GLN A 169 -21.96 -8.34 -6.48
C GLN A 169 -23.09 -7.39 -6.14
N LEU A 170 -23.98 -7.19 -7.10
CA LEU A 170 -25.19 -6.39 -6.95
C LEU A 170 -26.34 -7.09 -7.69
N ASN A 171 -27.46 -7.30 -7.01
CA ASN A 171 -28.65 -7.97 -7.55
C ASN A 171 -28.33 -9.33 -8.19
N GLY A 172 -27.46 -10.12 -7.54
CA GLY A 172 -27.06 -11.44 -8.00
C GLY A 172 -26.13 -11.47 -9.21
N LYS A 173 -25.68 -10.32 -9.74
CA LYS A 173 -24.70 -10.23 -10.83
C LYS A 173 -23.40 -9.61 -10.35
N LEU A 174 -22.30 -10.01 -10.96
CA LEU A 174 -20.97 -9.50 -10.67
C LEU A 174 -20.58 -8.39 -11.64
N GLY A 175 -19.80 -7.44 -11.14
CA GLY A 175 -19.20 -6.33 -11.87
C GLY A 175 -17.84 -5.96 -11.26
N LEU A 176 -17.19 -4.96 -11.85
CA LEU A 176 -15.94 -4.38 -11.36
C LEU A 176 -16.17 -2.93 -10.96
N ILE A 177 -15.65 -2.52 -9.80
CA ILE A 177 -15.74 -1.14 -9.31
C ILE A 177 -14.36 -0.64 -8.86
N LEU A 178 -14.12 0.68 -8.88
CA LEU A 178 -12.95 1.25 -8.22
C LEU A 178 -13.25 1.60 -6.75
N PRO A 179 -12.33 1.29 -5.83
CA PRO A 179 -12.42 1.74 -4.45
C PRO A 179 -11.90 3.17 -4.28
N ASP A 180 -12.57 4.12 -4.93
CA ASP A 180 -12.17 5.53 -5.00
C ASP A 180 -13.06 6.48 -4.18
N GLY A 181 -14.06 5.93 -3.48
CA GLY A 181 -15.06 6.70 -2.73
C GLY A 181 -16.08 7.43 -3.62
N LYS A 182 -16.08 7.20 -4.93
CA LYS A 182 -17.00 7.85 -5.89
C LYS A 182 -18.03 6.90 -6.48
N GLY A 183 -17.93 5.60 -6.18
CA GLY A 183 -18.83 4.57 -6.71
C GLY A 183 -18.59 4.27 -8.20
N THR A 184 -17.36 4.47 -8.68
CA THR A 184 -16.99 4.29 -10.08
C THR A 184 -17.16 2.83 -10.50
N ILE A 185 -18.03 2.59 -11.49
CA ILE A 185 -18.24 1.28 -12.12
C ILE A 185 -17.28 1.14 -13.29
N VAL A 186 -16.39 0.15 -13.21
CA VAL A 186 -15.41 -0.19 -14.25
C VAL A 186 -16.02 -1.17 -15.25
N ALA A 187 -16.69 -2.20 -14.75
CA ALA A 187 -17.43 -3.15 -15.56
C ALA A 187 -18.85 -3.34 -14.98
N PRO A 188 -19.90 -3.33 -15.81
CA PRO A 188 -21.28 -3.37 -15.34
C PRO A 188 -21.63 -4.69 -14.64
N PHE A 189 -22.64 -4.65 -13.77
CA PHE A 189 -23.16 -5.80 -13.03
C PHE A 189 -24.04 -6.71 -13.91
N ILE A 190 -23.42 -7.38 -14.88
CA ILE A 190 -24.11 -8.26 -15.85
C ILE A 190 -23.50 -9.66 -15.95
N TYR A 191 -22.40 -9.90 -15.25
CA TYR A 191 -21.68 -11.17 -15.34
C TYR A 191 -22.19 -12.15 -14.29
N SER A 192 -22.25 -13.43 -14.67
CA SER A 192 -22.63 -14.53 -13.76
C SER A 192 -21.48 -14.99 -12.88
N SER A 193 -20.23 -14.81 -13.34
CA SER A 193 -19.01 -15.05 -12.58
C SER A 193 -17.91 -14.11 -13.07
N ILE A 194 -17.00 -13.72 -12.17
CA ILE A 194 -15.76 -13.01 -12.47
C ILE A 194 -14.67 -13.66 -11.61
N THR A 195 -13.56 -14.04 -12.23
CA THR A 195 -12.42 -14.70 -11.58
C THR A 195 -11.12 -14.00 -11.96
N LEU A 196 -10.13 -14.08 -11.08
CA LEU A 196 -8.80 -13.50 -11.31
C LEU A 196 -7.92 -14.45 -12.11
N ARG A 197 -7.08 -13.87 -12.95
CA ARG A 197 -6.03 -14.54 -13.72
C ARG A 197 -4.66 -14.05 -13.27
N ASP A 198 -3.64 -14.87 -13.52
CA ASP A 198 -2.24 -14.53 -13.20
C ASP A 198 -1.59 -13.61 -14.25
N GLU A 199 -2.22 -13.43 -15.41
CA GLU A 199 -1.72 -12.62 -16.53
C GLU A 199 -2.80 -11.69 -17.09
N PRO A 200 -2.43 -10.52 -17.66
CA PRO A 200 -3.36 -9.64 -18.36
C PRO A 200 -4.06 -10.33 -19.55
N PRO A 201 -5.32 -9.98 -19.86
CA PRO A 201 -6.26 -9.23 -19.04
C PRO A 201 -6.63 -10.00 -17.75
N TYR A 202 -6.56 -9.33 -16.58
CA TYR A 202 -6.51 -9.98 -15.26
C TYR A 202 -7.83 -10.60 -14.78
N PHE A 203 -8.92 -10.42 -15.51
CA PHE A 203 -10.23 -10.93 -15.12
C PHE A 203 -10.82 -11.81 -16.22
N GLU A 204 -11.29 -13.01 -15.86
CA GLU A 204 -12.16 -13.83 -16.71
C GLU A 204 -13.59 -13.76 -16.18
N ALA A 205 -14.52 -13.33 -17.03
CA ALA A 205 -15.93 -13.17 -16.73
C ALA A 205 -16.82 -14.06 -17.61
N LYS A 206 -17.99 -14.43 -17.09
CA LYS A 206 -19.00 -15.21 -17.83
C LYS A 206 -20.27 -14.41 -18.04
N LYS A 207 -20.59 -14.13 -19.31
CA LYS A 207 -21.80 -13.42 -19.74
C LYS A 207 -22.68 -14.38 -20.55
N GLY A 208 -23.71 -14.92 -19.90
CA GLY A 208 -24.50 -16.03 -20.46
C GLY A 208 -23.65 -17.28 -20.66
N ARG A 209 -23.51 -17.75 -21.92
CA ARG A 209 -22.67 -18.90 -22.28
C ARG A 209 -21.25 -18.52 -22.71
N LYS A 210 -20.96 -17.22 -22.90
CA LYS A 210 -19.68 -16.73 -23.40
C LYS A 210 -18.71 -16.45 -22.25
N LYS A 211 -17.45 -16.82 -22.45
CA LYS A 211 -16.31 -16.36 -21.65
C LYS A 211 -15.77 -15.07 -22.26
N ILE A 212 -15.45 -14.11 -21.40
CA ILE A 212 -14.95 -12.78 -21.76
C ILE A 212 -13.77 -12.49 -20.84
N LEU A 213 -12.71 -11.89 -21.38
CA LEU A 213 -11.62 -11.36 -20.58
C LEU A 213 -11.85 -9.86 -20.38
N LEU A 214 -11.62 -9.36 -19.16
CA LEU A 214 -11.67 -7.93 -18.84
C LEU A 214 -10.29 -7.46 -18.40
N ASP A 215 -9.88 -6.29 -18.89
CA ASP A 215 -8.71 -5.59 -18.34
C ASP A 215 -9.09 -4.73 -17.13
N THR A 216 -8.13 -3.97 -16.61
CA THR A 216 -8.31 -3.08 -15.46
C THR A 216 -9.20 -1.88 -15.72
N ASP A 217 -9.44 -1.58 -16.99
CA ASP A 217 -10.29 -0.47 -17.45
C ASP A 217 -11.70 -0.98 -17.84
N GLY A 218 -11.97 -2.28 -17.66
CA GLY A 218 -13.26 -2.91 -17.93
C GLY A 218 -13.49 -3.25 -19.41
N LYS A 219 -12.46 -3.15 -20.24
CA LYS A 219 -12.58 -3.44 -21.68
C LYS A 219 -12.72 -4.95 -21.89
N GLU A 220 -13.74 -5.33 -22.66
CA GLU A 220 -14.02 -6.72 -23.01
C GLU A 220 -13.12 -7.21 -24.16
N TYR A 221 -12.53 -8.39 -23.98
CA TYR A 221 -11.82 -9.16 -24.99
C TYR A 221 -12.46 -10.54 -25.09
N THR A 222 -12.50 -11.11 -26.30
CA THR A 222 -13.00 -12.49 -26.46
C THR A 222 -11.93 -13.46 -25.93
N ALA A 223 -12.34 -14.37 -25.05
CA ALA A 223 -11.46 -15.37 -24.45
C ALA A 223 -11.10 -16.48 -25.45
#